data_AF-A0A379N3S6-F1
#
_entry.id   AF-A0A379N3S6-F1
#
_cell.length_a   1.000
_cell.length_b   1.000
_cell.length_c   1.000
_cell.angle_alpha   90.00
_cell.angle_beta   90.00
_cell.angle_gamma   90.00
#
_symmetry.space_group_name_H-M   'P 1'
#
loop_
_entity.id
_entity.type
_entity.pdbx_description
1 polymer ?
#
loop_
_entity_poly.entity_id
_entity_poly.type
_entity_poly.pdbx_seq_one_letter_code
_entity_poly.pdbx_strand_id
1 'polypeptide(L)'
;MADGGRFDPGSDTVASRTLPLGTQARVTNLRNGRSAVVSVRDRGPHRGGRILDVSPGVAARLGMPETGTAPVAIVALSTPGLAGRAEAAPMGRPGR
;
A
#
# COMPACT_ATOMS: atom_id res chain seq x y z
N MET A 1 25.54 12.39 6.51
CA MET A 1 24.49 11.69 5.73
C MET A 1 23.21 11.84 6.53
N ALA A 2 22.28 12.65 6.04
CA ALA A 2 21.08 13.04 6.78
C ALA A 2 19.91 13.06 5.80
N ASP A 3 19.28 11.90 5.59
CA ASP A 3 17.89 11.90 5.12
C ASP A 3 17.01 11.67 6.35
N GLY A 4 16.91 12.73 7.15
CA GLY A 4 16.01 12.82 8.29
C GLY A 4 14.56 12.97 7.82
N GLY A 5 14.06 11.98 7.07
CA GLY A 5 12.64 11.84 6.79
C GLY A 5 11.93 11.54 8.10
N ARG A 6 11.42 12.59 8.76
CA ARG A 6 10.62 12.51 9.97
C ARG A 6 9.63 11.35 9.82
N PHE A 7 9.74 10.36 10.70
CA PHE A 7 8.69 9.36 10.86
C PHE A 7 7.50 10.10 11.46
N ASP A 8 6.65 10.64 10.60
CA ASP A 8 5.41 11.27 10.99
C ASP A 8 4.43 10.15 11.39
N PRO A 9 4.01 10.03 12.66
CA PRO A 9 3.02 9.03 13.07
C PRO A 9 1.64 9.30 12.45
N GLY A 10 1.43 10.47 11.82
CA GLY A 10 0.30 10.79 10.96
C GLY A 10 0.53 10.50 9.47
N SER A 11 1.72 10.05 9.08
CA SER A 11 1.99 9.68 7.69
C SER A 11 1.23 8.38 7.41
N ASP A 12 0.18 8.47 6.60
CA ASP A 12 -0.62 7.35 6.11
C ASP A 12 0.26 6.40 5.27
N THR A 13 1.18 5.70 5.92
CA THR A 13 2.23 4.89 5.31
C THR A 13 2.13 3.46 5.80
N VAL A 14 2.41 2.52 4.89
CA VAL A 14 2.25 1.08 5.13
C VAL A 14 3.41 0.29 4.56
N ALA A 15 3.65 -0.87 5.16
CA ALA A 15 4.58 -1.86 4.65
C ALA A 15 3.79 -2.99 3.94
N SER A 16 4.17 -3.31 2.71
CA SER A 16 3.56 -4.40 1.94
C SER A 16 4.60 -5.20 1.17
N ARG A 17 4.44 -6.53 1.12
CA ARG A 17 5.27 -7.44 0.32
C ARG A 17 4.82 -7.56 -1.13
N THR A 18 3.53 -7.35 -1.38
CA THR A 18 2.90 -7.58 -2.68
C THR A 18 2.80 -6.31 -3.52
N LEU A 19 2.66 -5.15 -2.88
CA LEU A 19 2.52 -3.88 -3.58
C LEU A 19 3.89 -3.21 -3.83
N PRO A 20 4.11 -2.61 -5.01
CA PRO A 20 5.29 -1.79 -5.28
C PRO A 20 5.42 -0.61 -4.31
N LEU A 21 6.65 -0.23 -3.99
CA LEU A 21 6.93 0.99 -3.23
C LEU A 21 6.40 2.21 -3.99
N GLY A 22 5.78 3.14 -3.28
CA GLY A 22 5.09 4.30 -3.84
C GLY A 22 3.64 4.02 -4.29
N THR A 23 3.13 2.80 -4.12
CA THR A 23 1.72 2.50 -4.39
C THR A 23 0.82 3.20 -3.39
N GLN A 24 -0.18 3.93 -3.86
CA GLN A 24 -1.31 4.36 -3.04
C GLN A 24 -2.37 3.27 -3.02
N ALA A 25 -2.82 2.89 -1.84
CA ALA A 25 -3.86 1.89 -1.64
C ALA A 25 -4.91 2.39 -0.65
N ARG A 26 -6.16 2.01 -0.83
CA ARG A 26 -7.22 2.17 0.16
C ARG A 26 -7.32 0.88 0.96
N VAL A 27 -7.10 0.97 2.26
CA VAL A 27 -7.30 -0.13 3.20
C VAL A 27 -8.66 0.06 3.84
N THR A 28 -9.47 -0.99 3.88
CA THR A 28 -10.79 -1.00 4.51
C THR A 28 -10.83 -2.10 5.56
N ASN A 29 -11.16 -1.75 6.80
CA ASN A 29 -11.38 -2.69 7.87
C ASN A 29 -12.76 -3.34 7.69
N LEU A 30 -12.76 -4.65 7.42
CA LEU A 30 -13.98 -5.41 7.13
C LEU A 30 -14.86 -5.62 8.37
N ARG A 31 -14.34 -5.38 9.57
CA ARG A 31 -15.11 -5.52 10.82
C ARG A 31 -16.05 -4.35 11.07
N ASN A 32 -15.66 -3.14 10.67
CA ASN A 32 -16.39 -1.91 10.98
C ASN A 32 -16.69 -1.03 9.75
N GLY A 33 -16.23 -1.42 8.56
CA GLY A 33 -16.41 -0.69 7.31
C GLY A 33 -15.57 0.59 7.17
N ARG A 34 -14.69 0.91 8.13
CA ARG A 34 -13.84 2.10 8.07
C ARG A 34 -12.72 1.91 7.07
N SER A 35 -12.38 2.97 6.34
CA SER A 35 -11.31 2.92 5.36
C SER A 35 -10.35 4.10 5.47
N ALA A 36 -9.09 3.86 5.17
CA ALA A 36 -8.04 4.87 5.12
C ALA A 36 -7.22 4.68 3.84
N VAL A 37 -6.81 5.79 3.23
CA VAL A 37 -5.88 5.78 2.09
C VAL A 37 -4.47 5.82 2.63
N VAL A 38 -3.60 4.96 2.11
CA VAL A 38 -2.24 4.76 2.57
C VAL A 38 -1.26 4.67 1.40
N SER A 39 -0.01 5.01 1.64
CA SER A 39 1.08 4.92 0.68
C SER A 39 2.10 3.86 1.12
N VAL A 40 2.44 2.94 0.22
CA VAL A 40 3.43 1.90 0.48
C VAL A 40 4.82 2.52 0.49
N ARG A 41 5.48 2.56 1.65
CA ARG A 41 6.86 3.08 1.78
C ARG A 41 7.89 2.00 2.09
N ASP A 42 7.45 0.85 2.57
CA ASP A 42 8.35 -0.21 3.03
C ASP A 42 7.90 -1.62 2.57
N ARG A 43 8.83 -2.59 2.63
CA ARG A 43 8.57 -4.00 2.30
C ARG A 43 8.43 -4.84 3.58
N GLY A 44 7.25 -5.42 3.81
CA GLY A 44 6.96 -6.36 4.90
C GLY A 44 5.48 -6.78 4.93
N PRO A 45 4.95 -7.64 5.83
CA PRO A 45 5.47 -8.56 6.87
C PRO A 45 6.79 -9.27 6.67
N HIS A 46 7.50 -9.78 7.69
CA HIS A 46 8.43 -10.93 7.55
C HIS A 46 7.85 -12.28 8.00
N ARG A 47 6.66 -12.27 8.61
CA ARG A 47 5.96 -13.43 9.18
C ARG A 47 4.74 -13.81 8.32
N GLY A 48 4.53 -15.10 8.09
CA GLY A 48 3.36 -15.60 7.35
C GLY A 48 2.04 -15.27 8.05
N GLY A 49 1.00 -14.95 7.28
CA GLY A 49 -0.36 -14.64 7.77
C GLY A 49 -0.71 -13.15 7.90
N ARG A 50 0.22 -12.23 7.60
CA ARG A 50 -0.04 -10.78 7.58
C ARG A 50 0.26 -10.22 6.19
N ILE A 51 -0.72 -9.57 5.58
CA ILE A 51 -0.63 -9.04 4.22
C ILE A 51 -0.11 -7.60 4.16
N LEU A 52 -0.25 -6.84 5.26
CA LEU A 52 0.09 -5.43 5.33
C LEU A 52 0.30 -5.00 6.79
N ASP A 53 1.28 -4.14 7.04
CA ASP A 53 1.50 -3.47 8.33
C ASP A 53 1.12 -1.99 8.23
N VAL A 54 0.31 -1.52 9.17
CA VAL A 54 -0.17 -0.13 9.21
C VAL A 54 0.45 0.63 10.37
N SER A 55 0.73 1.93 10.17
CA SER A 55 1.15 2.79 11.26
C SER A 55 0.04 2.93 12.34
N PRO A 56 0.39 3.27 13.59
CA PRO A 56 -0.59 3.45 14.66
C PRO A 56 -1.68 4.49 14.33
N GLY A 57 -1.33 5.55 13.61
CA GLY A 57 -2.30 6.55 13.14
C GLY A 57 -3.32 5.98 12.16
N VAL A 58 -2.87 5.14 11.21
CA VAL A 58 -3.75 4.44 10.27
C VAL A 58 -4.61 3.40 11.00
N ALA A 59 -4.04 2.67 11.96
CA ALA A 59 -4.79 1.73 12.79
C ALA A 59 -5.93 2.42 13.55
N ALA A 60 -5.67 3.60 14.13
CA ALA A 60 -6.68 4.41 14.80
C ALA A 60 -7.79 4.86 13.83
N ARG A 61 -7.43 5.33 12.63
CA ARG A 61 -8.39 5.72 11.58
C ARG A 61 -9.25 4.55 11.10
N LEU A 62 -8.65 3.37 10.96
CA LEU A 62 -9.34 2.13 10.61
C LEU A 62 -10.15 1.55 11.78
N GLY A 63 -10.05 2.13 12.99
CA GLY A 63 -10.66 1.58 14.20
C GLY A 63 -10.23 0.12 14.42
N MET A 64 -8.94 -0.16 14.26
CA MET A 64 -8.41 -1.50 14.53
C MET A 64 -8.53 -1.84 16.01
N PRO A 65 -8.80 -3.11 16.34
CA PRO A 65 -8.86 -3.57 17.72
C PRO A 65 -7.48 -3.48 18.38
N GLU A 66 -7.48 -3.33 19.69
CA GLU A 66 -6.30 -3.39 20.57
C GLU A 66 -5.55 -4.73 20.51
N THR A 67 -6.18 -5.78 19.96
CA THR A 67 -5.51 -7.06 19.61
C THR A 67 -4.49 -6.93 18.47
N GLY A 68 -4.44 -5.79 17.76
CA GLY A 68 -3.39 -5.45 16.79
C GLY A 68 -3.53 -6.09 15.41
N THR A 69 -4.58 -6.89 15.15
CA THR A 69 -4.86 -7.47 13.84
C THR A 69 -6.35 -7.46 13.52
N ALA A 70 -6.70 -7.15 12.27
CA ALA A 70 -8.06 -7.23 11.76
C ALA A 70 -8.09 -7.68 10.29
N PRO A 71 -9.16 -8.34 9.83
CA PRO A 71 -9.37 -8.59 8.42
C PRO A 71 -9.57 -7.26 7.69
N VAL A 72 -8.78 -7.04 6.66
CA VAL A 72 -8.81 -5.83 5.84
C VAL A 72 -8.91 -6.17 4.36
N ALA A 73 -9.61 -5.34 3.60
CA ALA A 73 -9.56 -5.33 2.15
C ALA A 73 -8.62 -4.21 1.69
N ILE A 74 -7.75 -4.52 0.73
CA ILE A 74 -6.77 -3.58 0.18
C ILE A 74 -7.11 -3.37 -1.29
N VAL A 75 -7.29 -2.12 -1.70
CA VAL A 75 -7.53 -1.73 -3.09
C VAL A 75 -6.43 -0.78 -3.53
N ALA A 76 -5.58 -1.20 -4.47
CA ALA A 76 -4.57 -0.30 -5.03
C ALA A 76 -5.25 0.79 -5.87
N LEU A 77 -5.03 2.06 -5.50
CA LEU A 77 -5.55 3.24 -6.21
C LEU A 77 -4.58 3.68 -7.31
N SER A 78 -3.28 3.59 -7.06
CA SER A 78 -2.24 3.97 -8.03
C SER A 78 -0.96 3.22 -7.72
N THR A 79 -0.39 2.56 -8.72
CA THR A 79 0.84 1.78 -8.59
C THR A 79 1.91 2.35 -9.54
N PRO A 80 3.05 2.84 -9.03
CA PRO A 80 4.13 3.28 -9.90
C PRO A 80 4.66 2.07 -10.69
N GLY A 81 4.60 2.16 -12.02
CA GLY A 81 5.05 1.11 -12.94
C GLY A 81 3.95 0.42 -13.74
N LEU A 82 2.69 0.41 -13.28
CA LEU A 82 1.58 -0.09 -14.12
C LEU A 82 1.01 1.00 -15.03
N ALA A 83 1.11 2.28 -14.60
CA ALA A 83 0.77 3.44 -15.42
C ALA A 83 1.70 3.65 -16.63
N GLY A 84 2.83 2.93 -16.71
CA GLY A 84 3.79 3.01 -17.81
C GLY A 84 3.93 1.73 -18.65
N ARG A 85 3.11 0.69 -18.41
CA ARG A 85 3.15 -0.56 -19.20
C ARG A 85 1.93 -0.75 -20.12
N ALA A 86 1.04 0.24 -20.17
CA ALA A 86 -0.02 0.30 -21.17
C ALA A 86 0.45 0.90 -22.52
N GLU A 87 1.70 1.39 -22.62
CA GLU A 87 2.28 1.90 -23.87
C GLU A 87 3.54 1.13 -24.26
N ALA A 88 3.37 -0.07 -24.83
CA ALA A 88 4.38 -0.70 -25.68
C ALA A 88 3.76 -1.87 -26.45
N ALA A 89 2.91 -1.56 -27.43
CA ALA A 89 2.70 -2.47 -28.54
C ALA A 89 3.52 -1.95 -29.73
N PRO A 90 4.73 -2.49 -30.02
CA PRO A 90 5.33 -2.30 -31.33
C PRO A 90 4.56 -3.20 -32.30
N MET A 91 3.42 -2.73 -32.82
CA MET A 91 2.78 -3.43 -33.93
C MET A 91 3.61 -3.12 -35.19
N GLY A 92 4.29 -4.17 -35.63
CA GLY A 92 5.42 -4.11 -36.54
C GLY A 92 5.12 -3.51 -37.92
N ARG A 93 6.20 -3.09 -38.55
CA ARG A 93 6.25 -2.77 -39.98
C ARG A 93 5.76 -3.98 -40.80
N PRO A 94 4.76 -3.85 -41.69
CA PRO A 94 4.64 -4.78 -42.80
C PRO A 94 5.63 -4.33 -43.88
N GLY A 95 6.59 -5.20 -44.17
CA GLY A 95 7.48 -5.03 -45.31
C GLY A 95 6.70 -5.06 -46.62
N ARG A 96 7.20 -4.28 -47.58
CA ARG A 96 6.92 -4.47 -49.01
C ARG A 96 8.21 -4.21 -49.78
#